data_AF-A0AAD8VW92-F1
#
_entry.id   AF-A0AAD8VW92-F1
#
_cell.length_a   1.000
_cell.length_b   1.000
_cell.length_c   1.000
_cell.angle_alpha   90.00
_cell.angle_beta   90.00
_cell.angle_gamma   90.00
#
_symmetry.space_group_name_H-M   'P 1'
#
loop_
_entity.id
_entity.type
_entity.pdbx_description
1 polymer ?
#
loop_
_entity_poly.entity_id
_entity_poly.type
_entity_poly.pdbx_seq_one_letter_code
_entity_poly.pdbx_strand_id
1 'polypeptide(L)'
;MKMERGDKQLRLRWCSAIALALLAFGEADGFLVDITYVESAVAKGAVCLDGSPPAYHLAPGFGSGVNSWLVHFQGGAWCNNVTTCLQRSLISFGSSKKMSKQFDFTGILSNTPDYNPDFYNWNKVQVRYCDGSSYTGDKEEVDPSTNLHYRGARVWQAIIEDLLAKGMNRAANALISGCSAGGLTSILHCDKFHQLLPVGANVKCLSDAGFFLNVEDIAGEDHAAAFFNDVAITHGSAMNLPSSCTSKMPAGMCFFPQNEVKHIKTPLFILNAAYDSWQVAHNLVPGDSDPHWKSCKNDIRQCSAKQLMTLQGRIQRPLPGSTGGTREFFHQRAVYKLMLRALPDRDTGEVVRTRISGAWGQKNSKCSWRLVLRPQSVPDGGLPLPLRFNVPYFLMMLRWSAHAEMMQHPFEKIIINTHTRTHTHTHTHTHGQSSGFQYLFRILRNSLSWL
;
A
#
# COMPACT_ATOMS: atom_id res chain seq x y z
N MET A 1 40.55 -1.85 52.63
CA MET A 1 39.08 -2.09 52.55
C MET A 1 38.28 -1.13 51.65
N LYS A 2 38.87 -0.09 51.04
CA LYS A 2 38.17 0.82 50.09
C LYS A 2 38.35 0.47 48.60
N MET A 3 39.38 -0.28 48.22
CA MET A 3 39.66 -0.63 46.81
C MET A 3 38.77 -1.73 46.22
N GLU A 4 38.37 -2.75 46.99
CA GLU A 4 37.53 -3.85 46.48
C GLU A 4 36.07 -3.46 46.23
N ARG A 5 35.59 -2.39 46.88
CA ARG A 5 34.19 -1.95 46.78
C ARG A 5 33.92 -1.17 45.48
N GLY A 6 34.94 -0.53 44.93
CA GLY A 6 34.87 0.22 43.66
C GLY A 6 34.79 -0.69 42.43
N ASP A 7 35.54 -1.80 42.41
CA ASP A 7 35.55 -2.74 41.29
C ASP A 7 34.20 -3.49 41.16
N LYS A 8 33.58 -3.87 42.30
CA LYS A 8 32.24 -4.48 42.29
C LYS A 8 31.14 -3.53 41.81
N GLN A 9 31.18 -2.24 42.18
CA GLN A 9 30.22 -1.25 41.68
C GLN A 9 30.41 -0.93 40.20
N LEU A 10 31.66 -0.89 39.73
CA LEU A 10 31.98 -0.67 38.32
C LEU A 10 31.45 -1.85 37.48
N ARG A 11 31.73 -3.09 37.89
CA ARG A 11 31.21 -4.30 37.21
C ARG A 11 29.70 -4.37 37.20
N LEU A 12 29.03 -4.02 38.31
CA LEU A 12 27.57 -4.01 38.36
C LEU A 12 26.98 -2.95 37.41
N ARG A 13 27.60 -1.76 37.32
CA ARG A 13 27.21 -0.71 36.36
C ARG A 13 27.42 -1.14 34.91
N TRP A 14 28.51 -1.83 34.60
CA TRP A 14 28.75 -2.39 33.26
C TRP A 14 27.76 -3.50 32.91
N CYS A 15 27.46 -4.41 33.84
CA CYS A 15 26.45 -5.45 33.63
C CYS A 15 25.04 -4.85 33.42
N SER A 16 24.67 -3.83 34.20
CA SER A 16 23.39 -3.13 34.00
C SER A 16 23.34 -2.34 32.69
N ALA A 17 24.45 -1.72 32.27
CA ALA A 17 24.54 -1.02 31.00
C ALA A 17 24.48 -1.98 29.80
N ILE A 18 25.12 -3.15 29.89
CA ILE A 18 25.05 -4.21 28.88
C ILE A 18 23.65 -4.82 28.86
N ALA A 19 23.03 -5.07 30.01
CA ALA A 19 21.64 -5.55 30.08
C ALA A 19 20.65 -4.51 29.50
N LEU A 20 20.83 -3.22 29.79
CA LEU A 20 20.05 -2.14 29.18
C LEU A 20 20.31 -2.00 27.67
N ALA A 21 21.55 -2.22 27.21
CA ALA A 21 21.88 -2.24 25.79
C ALA A 21 21.26 -3.45 25.07
N LEU A 22 21.27 -4.64 25.71
CA LEU A 22 20.63 -5.86 25.22
C LEU A 22 19.10 -5.74 25.19
N LEU A 23 18.50 -5.05 26.18
CA LEU A 23 17.06 -4.72 26.20
C LEU A 23 16.68 -3.60 25.23
N ALA A 24 17.65 -2.80 24.74
CA ALA A 24 17.43 -1.74 23.76
C ALA A 24 17.50 -2.22 22.29
N PHE A 25 17.93 -3.46 22.06
CA PHE A 25 17.72 -4.13 20.76
C PHE A 25 16.29 -4.67 20.72
N GLY A 26 15.34 -3.80 20.38
CA GLY A 26 14.05 -4.29 19.89
C GLY A 26 14.30 -5.21 18.69
N GLU A 27 13.52 -6.28 18.57
CA GLU A 27 13.59 -7.17 17.40
C GLU A 27 13.60 -6.32 16.12
N ALA A 28 14.65 -6.50 15.33
CA ALA A 28 14.73 -5.87 14.03
C ALA A 28 13.56 -6.41 13.19
N ASP A 29 12.72 -5.52 12.66
CA ASP A 29 11.71 -5.91 11.69
C ASP A 29 12.42 -6.44 10.44
N GLY A 30 12.12 -7.67 10.06
CA GLY A 30 12.71 -8.28 8.88
C GLY A 30 13.25 -9.69 9.11
N PHE A 31 13.01 -10.55 8.14
CA PHE A 31 13.71 -11.81 7.99
C PHE A 31 13.91 -12.13 6.52
N LEU A 32 15.02 -12.76 6.19
CA LEU A 32 15.36 -13.10 4.81
C LEU A 32 14.61 -14.36 4.36
N VAL A 33 13.99 -14.29 3.20
CA VAL A 33 13.26 -15.40 2.57
C VAL A 33 13.88 -15.68 1.21
N ASP A 34 14.19 -16.96 0.95
CA ASP A 34 14.78 -17.39 -0.30
C ASP A 34 13.79 -17.33 -1.47
N ILE A 35 14.33 -17.12 -2.67
CA ILE A 35 13.58 -17.07 -3.91
C ILE A 35 13.16 -18.48 -4.35
N THR A 36 11.93 -18.59 -4.83
CA THR A 36 11.39 -19.77 -5.52
C THR A 36 11.17 -19.42 -6.98
N TYR A 37 11.77 -20.19 -7.88
CA TYR A 37 11.54 -20.10 -9.32
C TYR A 37 10.46 -21.09 -9.74
N VAL A 38 9.47 -20.64 -10.50
CA VAL A 38 8.42 -21.51 -11.04
C VAL A 38 8.88 -22.09 -12.37
N GLU A 39 9.88 -22.98 -12.33
CA GLU A 39 10.52 -23.53 -13.54
C GLU A 39 9.52 -24.23 -14.48
N SER A 40 8.51 -24.88 -13.91
CA SER A 40 7.42 -25.53 -14.67
C SER A 40 6.59 -24.55 -15.50
N ALA A 41 6.63 -23.25 -15.20
CA ALA A 41 5.92 -22.21 -15.94
C ALA A 41 6.50 -21.98 -17.34
N VAL A 42 7.80 -22.23 -17.54
CA VAL A 42 8.49 -22.01 -18.82
C VAL A 42 7.87 -22.87 -19.93
N ALA A 43 7.59 -24.14 -19.63
CA ALA A 43 6.95 -25.06 -20.57
C ALA A 43 5.51 -24.63 -20.96
N LYS A 44 4.87 -23.78 -20.15
CA LYS A 44 3.55 -23.18 -20.43
C LYS A 44 3.65 -21.82 -21.13
N GLY A 45 4.86 -21.36 -21.47
CA GLY A 45 5.11 -20.03 -22.03
C GLY A 45 4.90 -18.89 -21.02
N ALA A 46 4.80 -19.19 -19.72
CA ALA A 46 4.71 -18.21 -18.65
C ALA A 46 6.12 -17.80 -18.21
N VAL A 47 6.64 -16.74 -18.82
CA VAL A 47 8.02 -16.28 -18.64
C VAL A 47 8.08 -14.76 -18.44
N CYS A 48 9.14 -14.28 -17.79
CA CYS A 48 9.47 -12.86 -17.67
C CYS A 48 9.82 -12.24 -19.04
N LEU A 49 9.99 -10.91 -19.10
CA LEU A 49 10.33 -10.20 -20.35
C LEU A 49 11.54 -10.79 -21.09
N ASP A 50 12.55 -11.30 -20.37
CA ASP A 50 13.75 -11.93 -20.93
C ASP A 50 13.64 -13.44 -21.19
N GLY A 51 12.46 -14.03 -21.01
CA GLY A 51 12.24 -15.47 -21.15
C GLY A 51 12.61 -16.32 -19.93
N SER A 52 13.07 -15.74 -18.82
CA SER A 52 13.34 -16.47 -17.58
C SER A 52 12.04 -16.89 -16.86
N PRO A 53 12.06 -17.95 -16.02
CA PRO A 53 10.89 -18.34 -15.23
C PRO A 53 10.48 -17.22 -14.27
N PRO A 54 9.18 -17.06 -13.97
CA PRO A 54 8.74 -16.17 -12.92
C PRO A 54 9.16 -16.68 -11.54
N ALA A 55 9.18 -15.77 -10.57
CA ALA A 55 9.65 -16.09 -9.23
C ALA A 55 8.88 -15.36 -8.13
N TYR A 56 8.90 -15.94 -6.94
CA TYR A 56 8.35 -15.34 -5.73
C TYR A 56 9.16 -15.78 -4.50
N HIS A 57 8.96 -15.14 -3.36
CA HIS A 57 9.47 -15.60 -2.07
C HIS A 57 8.28 -16.04 -1.22
N LEU A 58 8.41 -17.14 -0.48
CA LEU A 58 7.33 -17.68 0.36
C LEU A 58 7.85 -18.02 1.75
N ALA A 59 7.23 -17.41 2.75
CA ALA A 59 7.36 -17.79 4.15
C ALA A 59 6.10 -18.60 4.55
N PRO A 60 6.24 -19.87 4.95
CA PRO A 60 5.11 -20.66 5.42
C PRO A 60 4.45 -20.07 6.66
N GLY A 61 3.12 -20.15 6.73
CA GLY A 61 2.35 -19.77 7.90
C GLY A 61 2.52 -20.77 9.05
N PHE A 62 2.14 -20.34 10.26
CA PHE A 62 2.24 -21.16 11.47
C PHE A 62 1.06 -20.93 12.43
N GLY A 63 0.87 -21.86 13.37
CA GLY A 63 -0.22 -21.80 14.34
C GLY A 63 -1.59 -21.69 13.67
N SER A 64 -2.39 -20.70 14.08
CA SER A 64 -3.71 -20.45 13.50
C SER A 64 -3.69 -19.90 12.07
N GLY A 65 -2.53 -19.42 11.57
CA GLY A 65 -2.39 -18.81 10.25
C GLY A 65 -2.04 -19.77 9.12
N VAL A 66 -1.89 -21.07 9.39
CA VAL A 66 -1.48 -22.08 8.37
C VAL A 66 -2.43 -22.19 7.17
N ASN A 67 -3.72 -21.86 7.35
CA ASN A 67 -4.72 -21.84 6.28
C ASN A 67 -5.07 -20.41 5.83
N SER A 68 -4.24 -19.42 6.19
CA SER A 68 -4.41 -18.03 5.79
C SER A 68 -3.26 -17.58 4.89
N TRP A 69 -3.58 -16.83 3.83
CA TRP A 69 -2.63 -16.51 2.77
C TRP A 69 -2.59 -15.02 2.45
N LEU A 70 -1.40 -14.43 2.44
CA LEU A 70 -1.13 -13.08 1.96
C LEU A 70 -0.25 -13.17 0.71
N VAL A 71 -0.81 -12.83 -0.45
CA VAL A 71 -0.10 -12.80 -1.73
C VAL A 71 0.15 -11.34 -2.11
N HIS A 72 1.37 -10.86 -1.87
CA HIS A 72 1.77 -9.47 -2.08
C HIS A 72 2.59 -9.30 -3.36
N PHE A 73 2.11 -8.49 -4.29
CA PHE A 73 2.74 -8.22 -5.58
C PHE A 73 3.69 -7.03 -5.51
N GLN A 74 4.93 -7.24 -5.97
CA GLN A 74 5.93 -6.19 -6.04
C GLN A 74 5.50 -5.09 -7.03
N GLY A 75 5.76 -3.83 -6.68
CA GLY A 75 5.64 -2.69 -7.60
C GLY A 75 6.85 -2.55 -8.53
N GLY A 76 6.85 -1.48 -9.33
CA GLY A 76 8.00 -1.15 -10.19
C GLY A 76 7.65 -0.53 -11.54
N ALA A 77 6.61 0.30 -11.61
CA ALA A 77 6.14 0.97 -12.83
C ALA A 77 5.83 0.02 -14.01
N TRP A 78 5.81 0.54 -15.23
CA TRP A 78 5.52 -0.21 -16.46
C TRP A 78 6.54 0.11 -17.53
N CYS A 79 6.56 -0.69 -18.59
CA CYS A 79 7.21 -0.33 -19.85
C CYS A 79 6.15 -0.30 -20.95
N ASN A 80 6.17 0.69 -21.82
CA ASN A 80 5.08 0.99 -22.74
C ASN A 80 5.48 0.89 -24.22
N ASN A 81 6.71 0.48 -24.53
CA ASN A 81 7.16 0.19 -25.89
C ASN A 81 8.34 -0.80 -25.89
N VAL A 82 8.73 -1.29 -27.06
CA VAL A 82 9.82 -2.26 -27.24
C VAL A 82 11.11 -1.77 -26.58
N THR A 83 11.52 -0.51 -26.81
CA THR A 83 12.76 0.06 -26.28
C THR A 83 12.78 0.08 -24.74
N THR A 84 11.72 0.57 -24.10
CA THR A 84 11.63 0.66 -22.65
C THR A 84 11.51 -0.73 -22.02
N CYS A 85 10.81 -1.67 -22.67
CA CYS A 85 10.71 -3.05 -22.20
C CYS A 85 12.02 -3.82 -22.37
N LEU A 86 12.81 -3.54 -23.42
CA LEU A 86 14.14 -4.09 -23.59
C LEU A 86 15.08 -3.60 -22.47
N GLN A 87 15.08 -2.31 -22.16
CA GLN A 87 15.89 -1.81 -21.03
C GLN A 87 15.47 -2.45 -19.70
N ARG A 88 14.16 -2.67 -19.53
CA ARG A 88 13.60 -3.33 -18.36
C ARG A 88 14.00 -4.82 -18.26
N SER A 89 14.09 -5.54 -19.38
CA SER A 89 14.48 -6.96 -19.38
C SER A 89 15.91 -7.20 -18.89
N LEU A 90 16.77 -6.18 -18.95
CA LEU A 90 18.16 -6.25 -18.50
C LEU A 90 18.33 -6.17 -16.96
N ILE A 91 17.25 -5.86 -16.23
CA ILE A 91 17.27 -5.68 -14.76
C ILE A 91 16.28 -6.62 -14.04
N SER A 92 16.27 -6.57 -12.71
CA SER A 92 15.44 -7.43 -11.85
C SER A 92 13.92 -7.27 -12.03
N PHE A 93 13.49 -6.25 -12.76
CA PHE A 93 12.09 -5.97 -13.10
C PHE A 93 11.62 -6.54 -14.44
N GLY A 94 12.50 -7.22 -15.17
CA GLY A 94 12.18 -7.93 -16.39
C GLY A 94 12.87 -9.29 -16.53
N SER A 95 13.73 -9.66 -15.56
CA SER A 95 14.44 -10.94 -15.54
C SER A 95 14.61 -11.49 -14.12
N SER A 96 14.17 -12.72 -13.90
CA SER A 96 14.37 -13.41 -12.62
C SER A 96 15.82 -13.84 -12.38
N LYS A 97 16.64 -13.89 -13.45
CA LYS A 97 18.10 -14.11 -13.38
C LYS A 97 18.82 -12.94 -12.70
N LYS A 98 18.19 -11.76 -12.67
CA LYS A 98 18.72 -10.53 -12.06
C LYS A 98 18.11 -10.22 -10.69
N MET A 99 17.22 -11.07 -10.18
CA MET A 99 16.61 -10.88 -8.86
C MET A 99 17.54 -11.33 -7.74
N SER A 100 17.49 -10.62 -6.61
CA SER A 100 18.14 -11.05 -5.38
C SER A 100 17.63 -12.42 -4.95
N LYS A 101 18.54 -13.32 -4.57
CA LYS A 101 18.19 -14.67 -4.10
C LYS A 101 17.45 -14.67 -2.78
N GLN A 102 17.65 -13.62 -1.98
CA GLN A 102 16.96 -13.40 -0.72
C GLN A 102 16.24 -12.07 -0.75
N PHE A 103 15.05 -12.05 -0.15
CA PHE A 103 14.27 -10.83 0.05
C PHE A 103 13.87 -10.70 1.51
N ASP A 104 13.94 -9.46 1.99
CA ASP A 104 13.68 -9.14 3.39
C ASP A 104 12.18 -8.88 3.60
N PHE A 105 11.55 -9.70 4.43
CA PHE A 105 10.12 -9.64 4.74
C PHE A 105 9.89 -8.72 5.95
N THR A 106 9.45 -7.50 5.67
CA THR A 106 9.17 -6.43 6.65
C THR A 106 7.72 -5.96 6.57
N GLY A 107 7.28 -5.13 7.52
CA GLY A 107 5.93 -4.54 7.51
C GLY A 107 4.83 -5.59 7.42
N ILE A 108 3.93 -5.49 6.43
CA ILE A 108 2.82 -6.46 6.24
C ILE A 108 3.30 -7.91 5.99
N LEU A 109 4.57 -8.11 5.63
CA LEU A 109 5.18 -9.43 5.45
C LEU A 109 5.96 -9.91 6.70
N SER A 110 6.13 -9.07 7.71
CA SER A 110 6.88 -9.38 8.93
C SER A 110 6.28 -10.54 9.72
N ASN A 111 7.12 -11.34 10.38
CA ASN A 111 6.73 -12.37 11.35
C ASN A 111 6.55 -11.82 12.76
N THR A 112 6.92 -10.56 13.00
CA THR A 112 6.88 -9.97 14.33
C THR A 112 5.52 -9.29 14.56
N PRO A 113 4.72 -9.73 15.56
CA PRO A 113 3.37 -9.21 15.80
C PRO A 113 3.31 -7.70 16.01
N ASP A 114 4.34 -7.09 16.62
CA ASP A 114 4.38 -5.64 16.84
C ASP A 114 4.43 -4.83 15.53
N TYR A 115 4.98 -5.41 14.46
CA TYR A 115 5.04 -4.80 13.14
C TYR A 115 3.93 -5.29 12.20
N ASN A 116 3.41 -6.49 12.44
CA ASN A 116 2.37 -7.14 11.64
C ASN A 116 1.31 -7.82 12.52
N PRO A 117 0.48 -7.07 13.25
CA PRO A 117 -0.43 -7.65 14.24
C PRO A 117 -1.47 -8.59 13.62
N ASP A 118 -1.85 -8.34 12.37
CA ASP A 118 -2.95 -9.05 11.71
C ASP A 118 -2.49 -10.30 10.95
N PHE A 119 -1.31 -10.26 10.31
CA PHE A 119 -0.89 -11.28 9.35
C PHE A 119 0.44 -11.96 9.70
N TYR A 120 1.01 -11.70 10.88
CA TYR A 120 2.36 -12.18 11.22
C TYR A 120 2.53 -13.70 11.07
N ASN A 121 1.48 -14.49 11.32
CA ASN A 121 1.53 -15.94 11.27
C ASN A 121 0.92 -16.58 10.00
N TRP A 122 0.53 -15.76 9.01
CA TRP A 122 -0.03 -16.25 7.74
C TRP A 122 1.07 -16.81 6.82
N ASN A 123 0.66 -17.61 5.81
CA ASN A 123 1.52 -17.87 4.66
C ASN A 123 1.70 -16.55 3.91
N LYS A 124 2.95 -16.14 3.70
CA LYS A 124 3.27 -14.84 3.12
C LYS A 124 4.09 -15.01 1.86
N VAL A 125 3.59 -14.44 0.78
CA VAL A 125 4.18 -14.53 -0.54
C VAL A 125 4.53 -13.13 -1.03
N GLN A 126 5.79 -12.92 -1.42
CA GLN A 126 6.21 -11.75 -2.19
C GLN A 126 6.42 -12.18 -3.64
N VAL A 127 5.46 -11.88 -4.50
CA VAL A 127 5.57 -12.13 -5.93
C VAL A 127 6.51 -11.11 -6.55
N ARG A 128 7.50 -11.57 -7.34
CA ARG A 128 8.50 -10.71 -7.96
C ARG A 128 8.05 -10.27 -9.35
N TYR A 129 8.05 -8.96 -9.57
CA TYR A 129 7.48 -8.34 -10.75
C TYR A 129 8.46 -8.34 -11.93
N CYS A 130 8.10 -9.04 -13.01
CA CYS A 130 8.98 -9.22 -14.17
C CYS A 130 8.32 -9.09 -15.55
N ASP A 131 7.03 -8.75 -15.63
CA ASP A 131 6.31 -8.62 -16.91
C ASP A 131 6.19 -7.16 -17.38
N GLY A 132 6.12 -6.18 -16.46
CA GLY A 132 6.05 -4.77 -16.81
C GLY A 132 4.66 -4.25 -17.22
N SER A 133 3.58 -5.01 -16.96
CA SER A 133 2.19 -4.71 -17.35
C SER A 133 1.17 -4.88 -16.24
N SER A 134 1.58 -4.92 -14.96
CA SER A 134 0.70 -5.36 -13.84
C SER A 134 0.03 -6.71 -14.11
N TYR A 135 0.77 -7.63 -14.72
CA TYR A 135 0.34 -8.98 -15.05
C TYR A 135 -0.89 -9.07 -15.97
N THR A 136 -1.04 -8.12 -16.90
CA THR A 136 -2.16 -8.11 -17.85
C THR A 136 -1.75 -8.55 -19.25
N GLY A 137 -0.47 -8.44 -19.61
CA GLY A 137 0.01 -8.74 -20.96
C GLY A 137 -0.10 -10.20 -21.34
N ASP A 138 -0.58 -10.47 -22.56
CA ASP A 138 -0.49 -11.79 -23.18
C ASP A 138 -0.44 -11.68 -24.70
N LYS A 139 0.77 -11.73 -25.26
CA LYS A 139 0.98 -11.97 -26.69
C LYS A 139 1.36 -13.41 -26.90
N GLU A 140 1.02 -14.00 -28.04
CA GLU A 140 1.58 -15.32 -28.43
C GLU A 140 2.95 -15.14 -29.09
N GLU A 141 3.11 -14.06 -29.83
CA GLU A 141 4.35 -13.74 -30.53
C GLU A 141 5.44 -13.31 -29.55
N VAL A 142 6.67 -13.62 -29.93
CA VAL A 142 7.90 -13.13 -29.29
C VAL A 142 8.46 -12.07 -30.22
N ASP A 143 8.90 -10.93 -29.68
CA ASP A 143 9.47 -9.88 -30.52
C ASP A 143 10.70 -10.43 -31.26
N PRO A 144 10.70 -10.49 -32.60
CA PRO A 144 11.76 -11.18 -33.34
C PRO A 144 13.10 -10.45 -33.31
N SER A 145 13.08 -9.14 -33.01
CA SER A 145 14.27 -8.29 -33.01
C SER A 145 14.96 -8.25 -31.63
N THR A 146 14.18 -8.35 -30.57
CA THR A 146 14.65 -8.18 -29.18
C THR A 146 14.49 -9.41 -28.31
N ASN A 147 13.80 -10.45 -28.81
CA ASN A 147 13.41 -11.65 -28.08
C ASN A 147 12.63 -11.34 -26.78
N LEU A 148 11.80 -10.28 -26.81
CA LEU A 148 10.97 -9.91 -25.67
C LEU A 148 9.69 -10.75 -25.61
N HIS A 149 9.35 -11.16 -24.39
CA HIS A 149 8.16 -11.94 -24.08
C HIS A 149 7.16 -11.12 -23.26
N TYR A 150 5.98 -10.84 -23.81
CA TYR A 150 4.89 -10.16 -23.11
C TYR A 150 3.89 -11.19 -22.60
N ARG A 151 4.13 -11.72 -21.39
CA ARG A 151 3.43 -12.91 -20.83
C ARG A 151 2.89 -12.69 -19.41
N GLY A 152 2.65 -11.45 -19.00
CA GLY A 152 2.21 -11.09 -17.66
C GLY A 152 1.01 -11.90 -17.14
N ALA A 153 -0.03 -12.10 -17.94
CA ALA A 153 -1.20 -12.87 -17.52
C ALA A 153 -0.90 -14.37 -17.34
N ARG A 154 -0.04 -14.95 -18.18
CA ARG A 154 0.43 -16.34 -18.02
C ARG A 154 1.31 -16.48 -16.78
N VAL A 155 2.18 -15.52 -16.53
CA VAL A 155 3.01 -15.46 -15.32
C VAL A 155 2.14 -15.41 -14.07
N TRP A 156 1.12 -14.55 -14.04
CA TRP A 156 0.17 -14.51 -12.92
C TRP A 156 -0.52 -15.86 -12.72
N GLN A 157 -1.05 -16.46 -13.79
CA GLN A 157 -1.72 -17.76 -13.72
C GLN A 157 -0.77 -18.84 -13.16
N ALA A 158 0.46 -18.92 -13.68
CA ALA A 158 1.42 -19.93 -13.27
C ALA A 158 1.84 -19.78 -11.80
N ILE A 159 2.03 -18.56 -11.31
CA ILE A 159 2.35 -18.31 -9.90
C ILE A 159 1.16 -18.71 -9.02
N ILE A 160 -0.06 -18.29 -9.36
CA ILE A 160 -1.24 -18.61 -8.55
C ILE A 160 -1.50 -20.13 -8.53
N GLU A 161 -1.38 -20.83 -9.66
CA GLU A 161 -1.46 -22.30 -9.73
C GLU A 161 -0.44 -22.99 -8.83
N ASP A 162 0.81 -22.51 -8.85
CA ASP A 162 1.88 -23.09 -8.05
C ASP A 162 1.65 -22.86 -6.54
N LEU A 163 1.09 -21.71 -6.15
CA LEU A 163 0.66 -21.45 -4.76
C LEU A 163 -0.55 -22.29 -4.34
N LEU A 164 -1.53 -22.48 -5.24
CA LEU A 164 -2.68 -23.38 -5.02
C LEU A 164 -2.20 -24.81 -4.74
N ALA A 165 -1.25 -25.31 -5.53
CA ALA A 165 -0.64 -26.62 -5.34
C ALA A 165 0.12 -26.74 -4.00
N LYS A 166 0.68 -25.64 -3.50
CA LYS A 166 1.36 -25.55 -2.20
C LYS A 166 0.41 -25.42 -0.99
N GLY A 167 -0.91 -25.44 -1.23
CA GLY A 167 -1.92 -25.50 -0.17
C GLY A 167 -2.84 -24.29 -0.09
N MET A 168 -2.66 -23.28 -0.95
CA MET A 168 -3.59 -22.15 -1.04
C MET A 168 -4.99 -22.59 -1.49
N ASN A 169 -5.11 -23.75 -2.14
CA ASN A 169 -6.40 -24.37 -2.45
C ASN A 169 -7.22 -24.82 -1.22
N ARG A 170 -6.66 -24.73 -0.01
CA ARG A 170 -7.35 -24.97 1.27
C ARG A 170 -7.47 -23.70 2.12
N ALA A 171 -7.22 -22.53 1.54
CA ALA A 171 -7.25 -21.28 2.27
C ALA A 171 -8.64 -21.04 2.90
N ALA A 172 -8.65 -20.76 4.20
CA ALA A 172 -9.82 -20.22 4.90
C ALA A 172 -9.88 -18.70 4.76
N ASN A 173 -8.72 -18.05 4.72
CA ASN A 173 -8.57 -16.62 4.51
C ASN A 173 -7.53 -16.36 3.42
N ALA A 174 -7.80 -15.41 2.54
CA ALA A 174 -6.82 -14.99 1.55
C ALA A 174 -6.89 -13.49 1.29
N LEU A 175 -5.71 -12.89 1.13
CA LEU A 175 -5.54 -11.49 0.82
C LEU A 175 -4.59 -11.35 -0.37
N ILE A 176 -5.10 -10.82 -1.48
CA ILE A 176 -4.24 -10.32 -2.56
C ILE A 176 -3.89 -8.86 -2.26
N SER A 177 -2.60 -8.56 -2.27
CA SER A 177 -2.07 -7.24 -1.96
C SER A 177 -0.95 -6.84 -2.93
N GLY A 178 -0.53 -5.59 -2.91
CA GLY A 178 0.66 -5.13 -3.61
C GLY A 178 0.87 -3.64 -3.46
N CYS A 179 2.06 -3.16 -3.83
CA CYS A 179 2.37 -1.73 -3.87
C CYS A 179 2.57 -1.21 -5.30
N SER A 180 2.16 0.02 -5.60
CA SER A 180 2.39 0.67 -6.89
C SER A 180 1.79 -0.16 -8.04
N ALA A 181 2.58 -0.57 -9.04
CA ALA A 181 2.13 -1.49 -10.10
C ALA A 181 1.56 -2.83 -9.55
N GLY A 182 2.07 -3.29 -8.40
CA GLY A 182 1.53 -4.44 -7.69
C GLY A 182 0.22 -4.13 -6.95
N GLY A 183 0.04 -2.90 -6.49
CA GLY A 183 -1.24 -2.43 -5.94
C GLY A 183 -2.31 -2.34 -7.04
N LEU A 184 -1.94 -1.85 -8.22
CA LEU A 184 -2.82 -1.91 -9.38
C LEU A 184 -3.15 -3.35 -9.78
N THR A 185 -2.17 -4.26 -9.67
CA THR A 185 -2.40 -5.71 -9.90
C THR A 185 -3.48 -6.25 -8.95
N SER A 186 -3.46 -5.88 -7.67
CA SER A 186 -4.47 -6.35 -6.72
C SER A 186 -5.87 -5.79 -6.99
N ILE A 187 -6.00 -4.66 -7.68
CA ILE A 187 -7.28 -4.12 -8.17
C ILE A 187 -7.73 -4.93 -9.40
N LEU A 188 -6.89 -5.01 -10.43
CA LEU A 188 -7.24 -5.60 -11.73
C LEU A 188 -7.57 -7.10 -11.64
N HIS A 189 -6.90 -7.82 -10.74
CA HIS A 189 -7.07 -9.27 -10.58
C HIS A 189 -7.92 -9.65 -9.36
N CYS A 190 -8.53 -8.68 -8.66
CA CYS A 190 -9.22 -8.91 -7.38
C CYS A 190 -10.29 -10.01 -7.45
N ASP A 191 -11.27 -9.86 -8.34
CA ASP A 191 -12.36 -10.83 -8.47
C ASP A 191 -11.89 -12.16 -9.07
N LYS A 192 -10.89 -12.12 -9.96
CA LYS A 192 -10.30 -13.33 -10.56
C LYS A 192 -9.56 -14.16 -9.50
N PHE A 193 -8.84 -13.50 -8.59
CA PHE A 193 -8.17 -14.15 -7.46
C PHE A 193 -9.18 -14.83 -6.53
N HIS A 194 -10.28 -14.15 -6.20
CA HIS A 194 -11.35 -14.73 -5.39
C HIS A 194 -11.96 -15.98 -6.05
N GLN A 195 -12.24 -15.94 -7.35
CA GLN A 195 -12.82 -17.07 -8.08
C GLN A 195 -11.93 -18.33 -8.09
N LEU A 196 -10.62 -18.20 -7.88
CA LEU A 196 -9.69 -19.33 -7.84
C LEU A 196 -9.60 -20.02 -6.48
N LEU A 197 -10.22 -19.46 -5.45
CA LEU A 197 -10.15 -19.96 -4.07
C LEU A 197 -11.43 -20.72 -3.68
N PRO A 198 -11.40 -21.50 -2.58
CA PRO A 198 -12.57 -22.23 -2.12
C PRO A 198 -13.78 -21.33 -1.94
N VAL A 199 -14.97 -21.82 -2.29
CA VAL A 199 -16.23 -21.05 -2.22
C VAL A 199 -16.51 -20.49 -0.82
N GLY A 200 -16.06 -21.17 0.23
CA GLY A 200 -16.20 -20.71 1.63
C GLY A 200 -15.04 -19.87 2.17
N ALA A 201 -14.02 -19.57 1.35
CA ALA A 201 -12.88 -18.77 1.79
C ALA A 201 -13.26 -17.29 1.95
N ASN A 202 -12.76 -16.64 2.99
CA ASN A 202 -12.86 -15.20 3.17
C ASN A 202 -11.75 -14.51 2.36
N VAL A 203 -12.10 -14.00 1.18
CA VAL A 203 -11.15 -13.37 0.26
C VAL A 203 -11.34 -11.87 0.21
N LYS A 204 -10.23 -11.13 0.34
CA LYS A 204 -10.20 -9.67 0.25
C LYS A 204 -9.00 -9.19 -0.58
N CYS A 205 -9.06 -7.94 -1.02
CA CYS A 205 -8.02 -7.31 -1.80
C CYS A 205 -7.53 -6.03 -1.12
N LEU A 206 -6.24 -5.76 -1.17
CA LEU A 206 -5.62 -4.53 -0.67
C LEU A 206 -4.73 -3.91 -1.74
N SER A 207 -5.01 -2.68 -2.14
CA SER A 207 -4.15 -1.91 -3.03
C SER A 207 -3.43 -0.82 -2.26
N ASP A 208 -2.10 -0.91 -2.17
CA ASP A 208 -1.24 0.17 -1.67
C ASP A 208 -0.63 0.95 -2.84
N ALA A 209 -0.80 2.27 -2.85
CA ALA A 209 -0.30 3.17 -3.89
C ALA A 209 -0.62 2.74 -5.35
N GLY A 210 -1.70 1.97 -5.53
CA GLY A 210 -2.12 1.41 -6.82
C GLY A 210 -3.24 2.18 -7.51
N PHE A 211 -3.77 3.23 -6.88
CA PHE A 211 -4.87 4.04 -7.41
C PHE A 211 -4.35 5.22 -8.22
N PHE A 212 -3.99 4.96 -9.47
CA PHE A 212 -3.56 5.98 -10.42
C PHE A 212 -4.74 6.67 -11.08
N LEU A 213 -4.58 7.96 -11.35
CA LEU A 213 -5.60 8.82 -11.92
C LEU A 213 -5.33 9.13 -13.38
N ASN A 214 -6.36 8.97 -14.22
CA ASN A 214 -6.38 9.64 -15.52
C ASN A 214 -6.89 11.06 -15.37
N VAL A 215 -5.97 12.02 -15.35
CA VAL A 215 -6.26 13.46 -15.29
C VAL A 215 -5.25 14.18 -16.16
N GLU A 216 -5.67 15.28 -16.76
CA GLU A 216 -4.76 16.19 -17.48
C GLU A 216 -3.61 16.63 -16.56
N ASP A 217 -2.43 16.74 -17.16
CA ASP A 217 -1.26 17.28 -16.50
C ASP A 217 -1.36 18.80 -16.26
N ILE A 218 -0.30 19.42 -15.71
CA ILE A 218 -0.29 20.87 -15.48
C ILE A 218 -0.40 21.70 -16.76
N ALA A 219 0.02 21.18 -17.92
CA ALA A 219 -0.08 21.81 -19.23
C ALA A 219 -1.46 21.62 -19.88
N GLY A 220 -2.26 20.66 -19.40
CA GLY A 220 -3.58 20.33 -19.96
C GLY A 220 -3.57 19.11 -20.89
N GLU A 221 -2.49 18.34 -20.93
CA GLU A 221 -2.32 17.19 -21.83
C GLU A 221 -2.69 15.87 -21.12
N ASP A 222 -3.27 14.92 -21.86
CA ASP A 222 -3.66 13.59 -21.33
C ASP A 222 -2.52 12.55 -21.46
N HIS A 223 -1.38 12.86 -20.85
CA HIS A 223 -0.19 12.00 -20.90
C HIS A 223 -0.40 10.62 -20.27
N ALA A 224 -1.21 10.55 -19.21
CA ALA A 224 -1.47 9.30 -18.51
C ALA A 224 -2.25 8.32 -19.40
N ALA A 225 -3.32 8.77 -20.07
CA ALA A 225 -4.10 7.92 -20.97
C ALA A 225 -3.24 7.40 -22.11
N ALA A 226 -2.44 8.26 -22.73
CA ALA A 226 -1.53 7.86 -23.81
C ALA A 226 -0.54 6.79 -23.32
N PHE A 227 0.09 6.99 -22.16
CA PHE A 227 1.03 6.03 -21.59
C PHE A 227 0.39 4.65 -21.35
N PHE A 228 -0.77 4.59 -20.70
CA PHE A 228 -1.41 3.30 -20.43
C PHE A 228 -2.04 2.65 -21.67
N ASN A 229 -2.41 3.44 -22.67
CA ASN A 229 -2.78 2.92 -23.98
C ASN A 229 -1.58 2.22 -24.65
N ASP A 230 -0.40 2.83 -24.60
CA ASP A 230 0.84 2.23 -25.09
C ASP A 230 1.23 0.96 -24.31
N VAL A 231 1.04 0.94 -22.98
CA VAL A 231 1.19 -0.29 -22.17
C VAL A 231 0.24 -1.37 -22.67
N ALA A 232 -1.05 -1.07 -22.83
CA ALA A 232 -2.04 -2.04 -23.26
C ALA A 232 -1.73 -2.64 -24.65
N ILE A 233 -1.30 -1.81 -25.60
CA ILE A 233 -0.95 -2.23 -26.97
C ILE A 233 0.36 -3.03 -26.98
N THR A 234 1.40 -2.53 -26.30
CA THR A 234 2.71 -3.19 -26.26
C THR A 234 2.62 -4.57 -25.65
N HIS A 235 1.84 -4.73 -24.58
CA HIS A 235 1.74 -5.99 -23.85
C HIS A 235 0.59 -6.90 -24.32
N GLY A 236 -0.34 -6.40 -25.14
CA GLY A 236 -1.54 -7.17 -25.51
C GLY A 236 -2.50 -7.37 -24.34
N SER A 237 -2.69 -6.35 -23.50
CA SER A 237 -3.39 -6.48 -22.22
C SER A 237 -4.92 -6.61 -22.31
N ALA A 238 -5.52 -6.27 -23.46
CA ALA A 238 -6.96 -6.12 -23.62
C ALA A 238 -7.78 -7.35 -23.17
N MET A 239 -7.27 -8.56 -23.43
CA MET A 239 -7.97 -9.81 -23.11
C MET A 239 -7.94 -10.19 -21.63
N ASN A 240 -7.03 -9.60 -20.84
CA ASN A 240 -6.84 -9.92 -19.42
C ASN A 240 -7.20 -8.75 -18.49
N LEU A 241 -7.71 -7.66 -19.05
CA LEU A 241 -8.33 -6.59 -18.30
C LEU A 241 -9.82 -6.91 -18.06
N PRO A 242 -10.46 -6.33 -17.04
CA PRO A 242 -11.86 -6.60 -16.75
C PRO A 242 -12.77 -6.26 -17.94
N SER A 243 -13.54 -7.25 -18.40
CA SER A 243 -14.47 -7.11 -19.54
C SER A 243 -15.55 -6.06 -19.28
N SER A 244 -15.89 -5.82 -18.01
CA SER A 244 -16.81 -4.76 -17.58
C SER A 244 -16.36 -3.35 -17.99
N CYS A 245 -15.05 -3.16 -18.19
CA CYS A 245 -14.45 -1.92 -18.65
C CYS A 245 -14.11 -1.96 -20.14
N THR A 246 -13.42 -3.00 -20.62
CA THR A 246 -12.96 -3.05 -22.03
C THR A 246 -14.12 -3.10 -23.04
N SER A 247 -15.32 -3.50 -22.60
CA SER A 247 -16.54 -3.40 -23.40
C SER A 247 -17.07 -1.96 -23.60
N LYS A 248 -16.59 -0.99 -22.82
CA LYS A 248 -17.10 0.39 -22.80
C LYS A 248 -16.05 1.44 -23.18
N MET A 249 -14.77 1.11 -23.06
CA MET A 249 -13.68 2.03 -23.30
C MET A 249 -12.42 1.31 -23.79
N PRO A 250 -11.47 2.04 -24.40
CA PRO A 250 -10.19 1.47 -24.82
C PRO A 250 -9.45 0.78 -23.66
N ALA A 251 -8.72 -0.29 -23.95
CA ALA A 251 -8.03 -1.10 -22.95
C ALA A 251 -7.09 -0.29 -22.04
N GLY A 252 -6.40 0.72 -22.58
CA GLY A 252 -5.55 1.60 -21.76
C GLY A 252 -6.31 2.31 -20.63
N MET A 253 -7.57 2.66 -20.85
CA MET A 253 -8.40 3.32 -19.82
C MET A 253 -8.75 2.39 -18.66
N CYS A 254 -8.69 1.08 -18.87
CA CYS A 254 -8.98 0.06 -17.86
C CYS A 254 -7.81 -0.17 -16.88
N PHE A 255 -6.64 0.42 -17.14
CA PHE A 255 -5.57 0.49 -16.15
C PHE A 255 -5.86 1.51 -15.03
N PHE A 256 -6.81 2.42 -15.22
CA PHE A 256 -7.14 3.41 -14.20
C PHE A 256 -8.24 2.90 -13.26
N PRO A 257 -7.96 2.73 -11.96
CA PRO A 257 -8.95 2.18 -11.02
C PRO A 257 -10.26 2.94 -10.95
N GLN A 258 -10.29 4.23 -11.29
CA GLN A 258 -11.52 5.02 -11.43
C GLN A 258 -12.58 4.38 -12.35
N ASN A 259 -12.16 3.58 -13.32
CA ASN A 259 -13.02 2.90 -14.29
C ASN A 259 -13.41 1.48 -13.84
N GLU A 260 -12.64 0.88 -12.93
CA GLU A 260 -12.77 -0.53 -12.54
C GLU A 260 -13.40 -0.75 -11.17
N VAL A 261 -13.05 0.06 -10.18
CA VAL A 261 -13.36 -0.21 -8.77
C VAL A 261 -14.85 -0.31 -8.47
N LYS A 262 -15.71 0.31 -9.28
CA LYS A 262 -17.18 0.19 -9.16
C LYS A 262 -17.71 -1.18 -9.56
N HIS A 263 -16.97 -1.92 -10.39
CA HIS A 263 -17.36 -3.23 -10.91
C HIS A 263 -16.84 -4.40 -10.07
N ILE A 264 -15.80 -4.16 -9.26
CA ILE A 264 -15.23 -5.17 -8.35
C ILE A 264 -16.26 -5.58 -7.30
N LYS A 265 -16.51 -6.89 -7.16
CA LYS A 265 -17.47 -7.45 -6.19
C LYS A 265 -16.79 -7.80 -4.87
N THR A 266 -15.55 -8.27 -4.93
CA THR A 266 -14.77 -8.68 -3.77
C THR A 266 -14.41 -7.45 -2.92
N PRO A 267 -14.44 -7.55 -1.57
CA PRO A 267 -14.05 -6.44 -0.70
C PRO A 267 -12.63 -5.95 -1.02
N LEU A 268 -12.53 -4.67 -1.40
CA LEU A 268 -11.29 -4.01 -1.79
C LEU A 268 -10.99 -2.87 -0.83
N PHE A 269 -9.83 -2.94 -0.19
CA PHE A 269 -9.25 -1.85 0.59
C PHE A 269 -8.25 -1.07 -0.26
N ILE A 270 -8.36 0.25 -0.31
CA ILE A 270 -7.45 1.12 -1.05
C ILE A 270 -6.70 2.01 -0.06
N LEU A 271 -5.39 1.84 -0.01
CA LEU A 271 -4.46 2.72 0.68
C LEU A 271 -3.74 3.55 -0.39
N ASN A 272 -3.95 4.86 -0.42
CA ASN A 272 -3.29 5.70 -1.41
C ASN A 272 -2.98 7.08 -0.83
N ALA A 273 -1.79 7.60 -1.11
CA ALA A 273 -1.46 8.98 -0.77
C ALA A 273 -2.29 9.96 -1.62
N ALA A 274 -2.65 11.10 -1.02
CA ALA A 274 -3.35 12.20 -1.70
C ALA A 274 -2.54 12.70 -2.90
N TYR A 275 -1.23 12.82 -2.67
CA TYR A 275 -0.23 13.25 -3.62
C TYR A 275 0.78 12.12 -3.79
N ASP A 276 0.37 11.06 -4.48
CA ASP A 276 1.28 9.98 -4.79
C ASP A 276 2.46 10.49 -5.62
N SER A 277 3.68 10.17 -5.16
CA SER A 277 4.91 10.69 -5.77
C SER A 277 5.07 10.27 -7.24
N TRP A 278 4.61 9.08 -7.61
CA TRP A 278 4.71 8.60 -8.99
C TRP A 278 3.67 9.32 -9.87
N GLN A 279 2.41 9.42 -9.42
CA GLN A 279 1.36 10.18 -10.10
C GLN A 279 1.78 11.64 -10.30
N VAL A 280 2.34 12.29 -9.28
CA VAL A 280 2.82 13.68 -9.39
C VAL A 280 3.92 13.77 -10.44
N ALA A 281 4.92 12.89 -10.39
CA ALA A 281 6.09 12.97 -11.24
C ALA A 281 5.88 12.53 -12.70
N HIS A 282 4.92 11.65 -12.96
CA HIS A 282 4.75 11.03 -14.29
C HIS A 282 3.45 11.41 -14.98
N ASN A 283 2.39 11.72 -14.23
CA ASN A 283 1.08 12.02 -14.80
C ASN A 283 0.73 13.51 -14.68
N LEU A 284 0.97 14.13 -13.52
CA LEU A 284 0.58 15.53 -13.29
C LEU A 284 1.64 16.52 -13.74
N VAL A 285 2.92 16.18 -13.60
CA VAL A 285 4.06 17.04 -13.97
C VAL A 285 5.07 16.22 -14.80
N PRO A 286 4.69 15.71 -15.99
CA PRO A 286 5.56 14.91 -16.83
C PRO A 286 6.71 15.74 -17.43
N GLY A 287 7.88 15.11 -17.60
CA GLY A 287 9.07 15.75 -18.20
C GLY A 287 9.80 16.75 -17.26
N ASP A 288 10.61 17.61 -17.88
CA ASP A 288 11.28 18.78 -17.26
C ASP A 288 10.37 20.03 -17.31
N SER A 289 9.06 19.83 -17.39
CA SER A 289 8.04 20.86 -17.50
C SER A 289 8.22 21.90 -16.39
N ASP A 290 8.82 23.03 -16.78
CA ASP A 290 9.11 24.21 -15.96
C ASP A 290 10.05 23.93 -14.75
N PRO A 291 11.27 24.52 -14.73
CA PRO A 291 12.20 24.44 -13.59
C PRO A 291 11.56 24.75 -12.23
N HIS A 292 10.49 25.56 -12.21
CA HIS A 292 9.75 25.89 -10.99
C HIS A 292 9.09 24.67 -10.34
N TRP A 293 8.81 23.59 -11.07
CA TRP A 293 8.18 22.39 -10.54
C TRP A 293 9.15 21.30 -10.07
N LYS A 294 10.44 21.42 -10.38
CA LYS A 294 11.42 20.36 -10.11
C LYS A 294 11.53 19.98 -8.63
N SER A 295 11.55 20.95 -7.72
CA SER A 295 11.60 20.71 -6.27
C SER A 295 10.30 20.05 -5.78
N CYS A 296 9.16 20.60 -6.18
CA CYS A 296 7.81 20.13 -5.85
C CYS A 296 7.55 18.70 -6.32
N LYS A 297 7.96 18.36 -7.54
CA LYS A 297 7.83 17.03 -8.14
C LYS A 297 8.61 15.96 -7.38
N ASN A 298 9.81 16.30 -6.91
CA ASN A 298 10.69 15.38 -6.19
C ASN A 298 10.30 15.26 -4.71
N ASP A 299 9.79 16.34 -4.12
CA ASP A 299 9.33 16.39 -2.73
C ASP A 299 8.11 17.31 -2.63
N ILE A 300 6.94 16.72 -2.41
CA ILE A 300 5.66 17.45 -2.30
C ILE A 300 5.68 18.53 -1.20
N ARG A 301 6.55 18.38 -0.19
CA ARG A 301 6.71 19.36 0.90
C ARG A 301 7.40 20.64 0.44
N GLN A 302 8.05 20.62 -0.72
CA GLN A 302 8.72 21.76 -1.32
C GLN A 302 7.83 22.50 -2.33
N CYS A 303 6.59 22.04 -2.54
CA CYS A 303 5.63 22.75 -3.37
C CYS A 303 5.19 24.05 -2.70
N SER A 304 5.16 25.13 -3.49
CA SER A 304 4.46 26.35 -3.10
C SER A 304 2.95 26.11 -2.95
N ALA A 305 2.26 27.00 -2.24
CA ALA A 305 0.81 26.95 -2.12
C ALA A 305 0.10 26.93 -3.49
N LYS A 306 0.61 27.69 -4.48
CA LYS A 306 0.07 27.72 -5.85
C LYS A 306 0.23 26.37 -6.55
N GLN A 307 1.37 25.72 -6.38
CA GLN A 307 1.63 24.39 -6.96
C GLN A 307 0.71 23.34 -6.35
N LEU A 308 0.57 23.32 -5.02
CA LEU A 308 -0.36 22.42 -4.34
C LEU A 308 -1.80 22.67 -4.80
N MET A 309 -2.24 23.93 -4.92
CA MET A 309 -3.58 24.24 -5.44
C MET A 309 -3.78 23.76 -6.88
N THR A 310 -2.75 23.86 -7.71
CA THR A 310 -2.81 23.38 -9.10
C THR A 310 -2.93 21.86 -9.15
N LEU A 311 -2.07 21.12 -8.42
CA LEU A 311 -2.15 19.66 -8.30
C LEU A 311 -3.50 19.23 -7.74
N GLN A 312 -3.96 19.91 -6.70
CA GLN A 312 -5.25 19.66 -6.07
C GLN A 312 -6.41 19.84 -7.04
N GLY A 313 -6.37 20.89 -7.86
CA GLY A 313 -7.37 21.18 -8.88
C GLY A 313 -7.41 20.11 -9.97
N ARG A 314 -6.27 19.56 -10.37
CA ARG A 314 -6.20 18.42 -11.32
C ARG A 314 -6.77 17.15 -10.70
N ILE A 315 -6.38 16.81 -9.48
CA ILE A 315 -6.85 15.62 -8.75
C ILE A 315 -8.37 15.67 -8.47
N GLN A 316 -8.92 16.86 -8.22
CA GLN A 316 -10.35 17.05 -7.94
C GLN A 316 -11.21 17.25 -9.19
N ARG A 317 -10.61 17.39 -10.39
CA ARG A 317 -11.36 17.72 -11.59
C ARG A 317 -12.31 16.57 -11.95
N PRO A 318 -13.60 16.85 -12.24
CA PRO A 318 -14.51 15.85 -12.77
C PRO A 318 -13.99 15.34 -14.12
N LEU A 319 -14.10 14.04 -14.38
CA LEU A 319 -13.72 13.45 -15.66
C LEU A 319 -14.62 14.00 -16.80
N PRO A 320 -14.08 14.32 -18.00
CA PRO A 320 -14.88 14.76 -19.14
C PRO A 320 -15.92 13.69 -19.52
N GLY A 321 -17.17 14.11 -19.77
CA GLY A 321 -18.30 13.21 -20.08
C GLY A 321 -19.28 12.98 -18.91
N SER A 322 -19.05 13.57 -17.74
CA SER A 322 -19.95 13.48 -16.58
C SER A 322 -21.08 14.52 -16.59
N THR A 323 -21.72 14.77 -17.74
CA THR A 323 -22.91 15.64 -17.83
C THR A 323 -24.17 14.82 -17.61
N GLY A 324 -24.52 14.54 -16.36
CA GLY A 324 -25.76 13.84 -16.03
C GLY A 324 -25.99 13.74 -14.53
N GLY A 325 -26.79 14.64 -13.96
CA GLY A 325 -27.18 14.58 -12.56
C GLY A 325 -28.00 13.33 -12.26
N THR A 326 -27.54 12.50 -11.34
CA THR A 326 -28.32 11.71 -10.37
C THR A 326 -27.33 10.95 -9.46
N ARG A 327 -27.84 10.23 -8.46
CA ARG A 327 -27.14 9.61 -7.29
C ARG A 327 -25.82 8.85 -7.54
N GLU A 328 -25.39 8.65 -8.79
CA GLU A 328 -24.11 8.06 -9.24
C GLU A 328 -22.87 8.87 -8.82
N PHE A 329 -23.04 10.16 -8.52
CA PHE A 329 -21.97 11.09 -8.14
C PHE A 329 -21.42 10.92 -6.71
N PHE A 330 -22.07 10.13 -5.85
CA PHE A 330 -21.71 10.07 -4.44
C PHE A 330 -20.49 9.20 -4.13
N HIS A 331 -20.19 8.13 -4.89
CA HIS A 331 -19.08 7.24 -4.54
C HIS A 331 -17.71 7.74 -4.99
N GLN A 332 -17.50 8.20 -6.23
CA GLN A 332 -16.18 8.73 -6.66
C GLN A 332 -15.85 10.07 -6.00
N ARG A 333 -16.86 10.93 -5.80
CA ARG A 333 -16.70 12.17 -5.02
C ARG A 333 -16.53 11.86 -3.53
N ALA A 334 -17.05 10.75 -3.00
CA ALA A 334 -16.75 10.31 -1.63
C ALA A 334 -15.34 9.73 -1.52
N VAL A 335 -14.86 8.93 -2.47
CA VAL A 335 -13.47 8.43 -2.54
C VAL A 335 -12.49 9.61 -2.46
N TYR A 336 -12.67 10.62 -3.31
CA TYR A 336 -11.80 11.80 -3.34
C TYR A 336 -12.10 12.83 -2.23
N LYS A 337 -13.36 13.08 -1.86
CA LYS A 337 -13.66 13.94 -0.70
C LYS A 337 -13.26 13.28 0.62
N LEU A 338 -13.21 11.95 0.76
CA LEU A 338 -12.64 11.27 1.93
C LEU A 338 -11.12 11.36 1.92
N MET A 339 -10.48 11.22 0.75
CA MET A 339 -9.06 11.52 0.59
C MET A 339 -8.74 12.98 1.00
N LEU A 340 -9.62 13.95 0.69
CA LEU A 340 -9.28 15.37 0.77
C LEU A 340 -9.94 16.15 1.91
N ARG A 341 -10.98 15.63 2.58
CA ARG A 341 -11.55 16.20 3.84
C ARG A 341 -10.55 16.16 5.01
N ALA A 342 -9.37 15.56 4.82
CA ALA A 342 -8.22 15.62 5.71
C ALA A 342 -7.31 16.85 5.47
N LEU A 343 -7.59 17.69 4.48
CA LEU A 343 -6.86 18.94 4.21
C LEU A 343 -7.61 20.17 4.78
N PRO A 344 -6.93 21.19 5.34
CA PRO A 344 -7.59 22.31 5.99
C PRO A 344 -8.30 23.23 5.00
N ASP A 345 -9.43 23.80 5.43
CA ASP A 345 -9.90 25.08 4.92
C ASP A 345 -8.88 26.19 5.26
N ARG A 346 -8.75 27.14 4.34
CA ARG A 346 -7.78 28.23 4.33
C ARG A 346 -8.07 29.18 5.50
N ASP A 347 -7.06 29.48 6.34
CA ASP A 347 -6.88 30.85 6.90
C ASP A 347 -5.73 31.02 7.92
N THR A 348 -5.00 29.99 8.37
CA THR A 348 -4.14 30.17 9.57
C THR A 348 -2.62 30.05 9.42
N GLY A 349 -2.06 29.89 8.22
CA GLY A 349 -0.64 30.25 7.95
C GLY A 349 0.48 29.72 8.86
N GLU A 350 0.28 28.74 9.76
CA GLU A 350 1.31 28.28 10.69
C GLU A 350 1.66 26.79 10.54
N VAL A 351 2.96 26.51 10.54
CA VAL A 351 3.58 25.18 10.40
C VAL A 351 4.01 24.67 11.78
N VAL A 352 3.32 23.66 12.31
CA VAL A 352 3.75 22.92 13.50
C VAL A 352 4.43 21.61 13.07
N ARG A 353 5.71 21.45 13.42
CA ARG A 353 6.54 20.27 13.12
C ARG A 353 6.22 19.10 14.05
N THR A 354 5.53 18.08 13.56
CA THR A 354 5.58 16.72 14.14
C THR A 354 6.62 15.90 13.38
N ARG A 355 7.64 15.38 14.09
CA ARG A 355 8.72 14.61 13.48
C ARG A 355 8.27 13.16 13.23
N ILE A 356 7.58 12.93 12.11
CA ILE A 356 7.54 11.61 11.49
C ILE A 356 8.93 11.39 10.90
N SER A 357 9.75 10.58 11.56
CA SER A 357 10.99 10.09 10.95
C SER A 357 10.66 8.91 10.03
N GLY A 358 10.01 9.22 8.92
CA GLY A 358 9.97 8.37 7.73
C GLY A 358 10.98 8.92 6.74
N ALA A 359 12.08 8.20 6.52
CA ALA A 359 12.96 8.51 5.40
C ALA A 359 12.19 8.15 4.12
N TRP A 360 11.57 9.13 3.48
CA TRP A 360 11.25 9.06 2.05
C TRP A 360 12.58 9.15 1.30
N GLY A 361 13.26 8.01 1.21
CA GLY A 361 14.43 7.83 0.37
C GLY A 361 14.09 6.79 -0.69
N GLN A 362 13.90 7.22 -1.94
CA GLN A 362 14.05 6.33 -3.09
C GLN A 362 15.52 5.86 -3.14
N LYS A 363 15.82 4.81 -2.39
CA LYS A 363 16.88 3.87 -2.76
C LYS A 363 16.26 2.49 -2.76
N ASN A 364 16.10 1.94 -3.96
CA ASN A 364 15.64 0.59 -4.26
C ASN A 364 14.17 0.31 -3.95
N SER A 365 13.23 0.87 -4.73
CA SER A 365 11.93 0.27 -5.09
C SER A 365 11.11 -0.48 -4.01
N LYS A 366 11.32 -0.17 -2.73
CA LYS A 366 10.73 -0.84 -1.59
C LYS A 366 9.67 0.09 -1.03
N CYS A 367 8.40 -0.28 -1.18
CA CYS A 367 7.35 0.23 -0.32
C CYS A 367 7.50 -0.49 1.02
N SER A 368 8.38 0.01 1.88
CA SER A 368 8.47 -0.46 3.27
C SER A 368 7.82 0.59 4.14
N TRP A 369 6.70 0.24 4.77
CA TRP A 369 6.12 1.06 5.82
C TRP A 369 6.74 0.66 7.16
N ARG A 370 7.09 1.64 7.99
CA ARG A 370 7.53 1.44 9.37
C ARG A 370 6.55 2.20 10.28
N LEU A 371 5.68 1.51 10.99
CA LEU A 371 4.89 2.11 12.06
C LEU A 371 5.74 2.08 13.34
N VAL A 372 6.33 3.22 13.74
CA VAL A 372 7.05 3.34 15.01
C VAL A 372 6.27 4.28 15.92
N LEU A 373 5.61 3.72 16.93
CA LEU A 373 5.11 4.50 18.07
C LEU A 373 6.19 4.46 19.17
N ARG A 374 6.97 5.54 19.34
CA ARG A 374 7.79 5.72 20.55
C ARG A 374 7.13 6.76 21.46
N PRO A 375 6.90 6.46 22.75
CA PRO A 375 6.64 7.49 23.74
C PRO A 375 7.88 8.38 23.86
N GLN A 376 7.73 9.71 23.77
CA GLN A 376 8.82 10.61 24.18
C GLN A 376 8.89 10.64 25.70
N SER A 377 10.06 10.28 26.24
CA SER A 377 10.46 10.59 27.61
C SER A 377 10.59 12.10 27.78
N VAL A 378 9.89 12.67 28.76
CA VAL A 378 10.03 14.06 29.21
C VAL A 378 11.35 14.18 30.00
N PRO A 379 12.14 15.26 29.85
CA PRO A 379 13.31 15.48 30.69
C PRO A 379 12.89 15.77 32.14
N ASP A 380 13.60 15.16 33.09
CA ASP A 380 13.44 15.35 34.53
C ASP A 380 13.47 16.82 34.97
N GLY A 381 12.54 17.18 35.85
CA GLY A 381 12.54 18.46 36.56
C GLY A 381 11.34 18.65 37.50
N GLY A 382 11.41 18.08 38.71
CA GLY A 382 10.75 18.60 39.93
C GLY A 382 9.29 18.21 40.24
N LEU A 383 9.09 17.41 41.30
CA LEU A 383 7.84 17.22 42.08
C LEU A 383 7.58 18.42 43.05
N PRO A 384 6.40 18.58 43.73
CA PRO A 384 5.33 17.61 43.97
C PRO A 384 3.85 18.05 43.73
N LEU A 385 2.99 17.02 43.68
CA LEU A 385 1.51 16.86 43.78
C LEU A 385 0.67 17.92 44.56
N PRO A 386 -0.70 18.03 44.41
CA PRO A 386 -1.63 16.90 44.26
C PRO A 386 -2.86 17.02 43.32
N LEU A 387 -3.33 15.83 42.89
CA LEU A 387 -4.71 15.41 42.61
C LEU A 387 -5.69 16.42 41.98
N ARG A 388 -5.89 16.29 40.66
CA ARG A 388 -7.24 16.26 40.08
C ARG A 388 -7.30 15.20 38.98
N PHE A 389 -8.18 14.21 39.18
CA PHE A 389 -8.65 13.32 38.13
C PHE A 389 -9.18 14.19 36.98
N ASN A 390 -8.60 14.03 35.79
CA ASN A 390 -9.21 14.53 34.57
C ASN A 390 -9.24 13.41 33.55
N VAL A 391 -10.45 13.15 33.08
CA VAL A 391 -10.84 12.16 32.08
C VAL A 391 -10.60 12.78 30.70
N PRO A 392 -9.50 12.47 30.01
CA PRO A 392 -9.58 12.40 28.55
C PRO A 392 -8.80 11.23 27.92
N TYR A 393 -8.30 10.26 28.71
CA TYR A 393 -7.58 9.11 28.15
C TYR A 393 -8.49 8.04 27.53
N PHE A 394 -9.78 8.01 27.88
CA PHE A 394 -10.72 6.99 27.39
C PHE A 394 -11.38 7.35 26.05
N LEU A 395 -11.48 8.65 25.71
CA LEU A 395 -12.09 9.12 24.46
C LEU A 395 -11.08 9.26 23.31
N MET A 396 -9.77 9.23 23.58
CA MET A 396 -8.73 9.26 22.55
C MET A 396 -8.44 7.87 21.95
N MET A 397 -8.81 6.79 22.64
CA MET A 397 -8.70 5.42 22.09
C MET A 397 -9.77 5.09 21.03
N LEU A 398 -10.84 5.87 20.92
CA LEU A 398 -11.98 5.57 20.03
C LEU A 398 -11.93 6.27 18.66
N ARG A 399 -10.86 7.01 18.32
CA ARG A 399 -10.80 7.79 17.06
C ARG A 399 -9.66 7.48 16.11
N TRP A 400 -8.77 6.54 16.43
CA TRP A 400 -7.66 6.17 15.54
C TRP A 400 -7.49 4.64 15.38
N SER A 401 -8.62 3.93 15.38
CA SER A 401 -8.75 2.51 15.07
C SER A 401 -8.97 2.30 13.57
N ALA A 402 -8.03 2.75 12.74
CA ALA A 402 -7.97 2.32 11.33
C ALA A 402 -7.20 0.99 11.15
N HIS A 403 -6.76 0.38 12.26
CA HIS A 403 -5.99 -0.87 12.32
C HIS A 403 -6.73 -1.96 13.09
N ALA A 404 -8.03 -2.10 12.86
CA ALA A 404 -8.77 -3.25 13.34
C ALA A 404 -9.66 -3.75 12.21
N GLU A 405 -9.58 -5.06 11.95
CA GLU A 405 -10.62 -5.85 11.28
C GLU A 405 -10.60 -5.96 9.75
N MET A 406 -9.46 -5.76 9.06
CA MET A 406 -9.46 -5.97 7.60
C MET A 406 -9.95 -7.37 7.21
N MET A 407 -9.79 -8.39 8.06
CA MET A 407 -10.40 -9.73 7.87
C MET A 407 -11.61 -10.02 8.76
N GLN A 408 -11.78 -9.34 9.89
CA GLN A 408 -12.76 -9.71 10.93
C GLN A 408 -14.18 -9.16 10.68
N HIS A 409 -14.36 -8.12 9.85
CA HIS A 409 -15.69 -7.53 9.59
C HIS A 409 -16.02 -7.44 8.08
N PRO A 410 -17.32 -7.55 7.70
CA PRO A 410 -17.76 -7.29 6.34
C PRO A 410 -17.66 -5.78 6.06
N PHE A 411 -16.73 -5.40 5.21
CA PHE A 411 -16.59 -4.01 4.75
C PHE A 411 -16.90 -3.93 3.26
N GLU A 412 -17.83 -3.05 2.90
CA GLU A 412 -18.05 -2.65 1.52
C GLU A 412 -17.05 -1.52 1.17
N LYS A 413 -15.84 -1.91 0.76
CA LYS A 413 -14.76 -1.05 0.21
C LYS A 413 -14.35 0.15 1.08
N ILE A 414 -13.14 0.09 1.65
CA ILE A 414 -12.58 1.18 2.48
C ILE A 414 -11.43 1.86 1.75
N ILE A 415 -11.35 3.19 1.85
CA ILE A 415 -10.29 3.99 1.26
C ILE A 415 -9.69 4.88 2.34
N ILE A 416 -8.38 4.74 2.58
CA ILE A 416 -7.64 5.55 3.55
C ILE A 416 -6.57 6.36 2.83
N ASN A 417 -6.52 7.65 3.19
CA ASN A 417 -5.48 8.57 2.75
C ASN A 417 -4.57 8.94 3.93
N THR A 418 -3.26 8.86 3.73
CA THR A 418 -2.26 9.16 4.76
C THR A 418 -1.68 10.57 4.56
N HIS A 419 -2.15 11.53 5.34
CA HIS A 419 -1.42 12.76 5.67
C HIS A 419 -1.67 13.14 7.14
N THR A 420 -0.60 13.39 7.88
CA THR A 420 -0.60 13.77 9.30
C THR A 420 -1.04 15.21 9.55
N ARG A 421 -1.84 15.43 10.59
CA ARG A 421 -2.07 16.75 11.22
C ARG A 421 -2.07 16.63 12.74
N THR A 422 -1.29 17.47 13.41
CA THR A 422 -1.41 17.79 14.84
C THR A 422 -2.23 19.06 15.01
N HIS A 423 -3.19 19.06 15.94
CA HIS A 423 -3.85 20.27 16.44
C HIS A 423 -3.65 20.34 17.96
N THR A 424 -3.13 21.47 18.42
CA THR A 424 -3.30 21.96 19.78
C THR A 424 -3.89 23.35 19.65
N HIS A 425 -5.07 23.60 20.20
CA HIS A 425 -5.40 24.93 20.71
C HIS A 425 -6.33 24.87 21.91
N THR A 426 -5.85 25.53 22.95
CA THR A 426 -6.53 26.08 24.11
C THR A 426 -7.25 27.39 23.73
N HIS A 427 -8.55 27.51 24.00
CA HIS A 427 -9.18 28.48 24.93
C HIS A 427 -10.67 28.82 24.62
N THR A 428 -11.51 28.55 25.62
CA THR A 428 -12.66 29.31 26.20
C THR A 428 -13.91 29.75 25.40
N HIS A 429 -15.04 29.17 25.83
CA HIS A 429 -16.44 29.67 25.99
C HIS A 429 -17.17 30.31 24.78
N THR A 430 -18.36 29.86 24.36
CA THR A 430 -19.65 29.91 25.08
C THR A 430 -20.74 29.06 24.39
N HIS A 431 -21.85 28.84 25.12
CA HIS A 431 -23.04 27.99 24.91
C HIS A 431 -23.70 27.86 23.51
N GLY A 432 -24.29 26.67 23.27
CA GLY A 432 -25.41 26.44 22.35
C GLY A 432 -25.83 24.96 22.28
N GLN A 433 -27.02 24.62 22.76
CA GLN A 433 -27.57 23.27 22.91
C GLN A 433 -28.16 22.65 21.62
N SER A 434 -28.46 21.35 21.73
CA SER A 434 -29.38 20.50 20.95
C SER A 434 -28.77 19.79 19.74
N SER A 435 -29.05 18.51 19.42
CA SER A 435 -29.89 17.45 19.99
C SER A 435 -29.48 16.13 19.28
N GLY A 436 -29.64 14.97 19.93
CA GLY A 436 -29.44 13.67 19.25
C GLY A 436 -28.80 12.55 20.08
N PHE A 437 -29.16 12.41 21.37
CA PHE A 437 -28.86 11.23 22.17
C PHE A 437 -30.11 10.36 22.22
N GLN A 438 -30.11 9.23 21.52
CA GLN A 438 -30.89 8.02 21.86
C GLN A 438 -30.59 6.95 20.80
N TYR A 439 -29.62 6.08 21.09
CA TYR A 439 -29.58 4.65 20.72
C TYR A 439 -28.19 4.11 21.07
N LEU A 440 -27.92 3.76 22.33
CA LEU A 440 -26.89 2.77 22.72
C LEU A 440 -26.90 2.49 24.25
N PHE A 441 -28.03 2.06 24.79
CA PHE A 441 -28.08 1.48 26.14
C PHE A 441 -28.91 0.20 26.12
N ARG A 442 -28.32 -0.89 25.60
CA ARG A 442 -28.87 -2.24 25.84
C ARG A 442 -27.88 -3.41 25.75
N ILE A 443 -26.57 -3.17 25.75
CA ILE A 443 -25.59 -4.26 25.87
C ILE A 443 -24.47 -3.76 26.77
N LEU A 444 -24.68 -3.85 28.09
CA LEU A 444 -23.64 -3.89 29.14
C LEU A 444 -24.38 -3.95 30.49
N ARG A 445 -24.94 -5.12 30.80
CA ARG A 445 -25.22 -5.48 32.19
C ARG A 445 -25.16 -6.99 32.35
N ASN A 446 -24.23 -7.40 33.19
CA ASN A 446 -24.00 -8.71 33.82
C ASN A 446 -22.72 -9.40 33.31
N SER A 447 -21.58 -9.18 33.98
CA SER A 447 -21.09 -10.01 35.11
C SER A 447 -20.07 -11.02 34.53
N LEU A 448 -18.84 -11.22 35.00
CA LEU A 448 -18.22 -11.26 36.33
C LEU A 448 -16.69 -11.17 36.10
N SER A 449 -15.96 -10.31 36.82
CA SER A 449 -15.04 -10.71 37.91
C SER A 449 -14.23 -11.98 37.64
N TRP A 450 -12.90 -11.87 37.58
CA TRP A 450 -11.94 -12.42 38.55
C TRP A 450 -10.51 -12.15 38.03
N LEU A 451 -9.82 -11.29 38.79
CA LEU A 451 -8.38 -10.93 38.82
C LEU A 451 -7.72 -10.37 37.56
#